data_AF-A0A435YBN2-F1
#
_entry.id   AF-A0A435YBN2-F1
#
_cell.length_a   1.000
_cell.length_b   1.000
_cell.length_c   1.000
_cell.angle_alpha   90.00
_cell.angle_beta   90.00
_cell.angle_gamma   90.00
#
_symmetry.space_group_name_H-M   'P 1'
#
loop_
_entity.id
_entity.type
_entity.pdbx_description
1 polymer ?
#
loop_
_entity_poly.entity_id
_entity_poly.type
_entity_poly.pdbx_seq_one_letter_code
_entity_poly.pdbx_strand_id
1 'polypeptide(L)'
;MAFVSRIFFAALAGCLALDIAAAAEAPVAYKLSPGDTVEIGIASIAERTQRAIVQMDGSIALPEFGMIPVGGLTPAELQTRMEAVLPTKIVHQRLPDGREQMIVIKPSDVTAVIAEYRPIYVTGDVLTPGQQTYRPLMTVRQAIAVAGGFSLLRSRASQSGPDPVDLRRDYESIWGDYIRDYFHGARIRAELQNQAEFDMQPPQGSPLSNALISAVA
;
A
#
# COMPACT_ATOMS: atom_id res chain seq x y z
N MET A 1 4.19 43.72 43.56
CA MET A 1 3.25 42.93 42.73
C MET A 1 4.03 41.98 41.79
N ALA A 2 4.76 40.98 42.32
CA ALA A 2 5.59 40.08 41.50
C ALA A 2 5.33 38.58 41.76
N PHE A 3 4.42 38.25 42.69
CA PHE A 3 4.16 36.87 43.12
C PHE A 3 3.08 36.14 42.32
N VAL A 4 2.21 36.85 41.60
CA VAL A 4 1.11 36.23 40.83
C VAL A 4 1.59 35.65 39.49
N SER A 5 2.68 36.18 38.92
CA SER A 5 3.20 35.78 37.60
C SER A 5 3.88 34.41 37.58
N ARG A 6 4.52 33.98 38.68
CA ARG A 6 5.27 32.72 38.73
C ARG A 6 4.37 31.49 38.90
N ILE A 7 3.19 31.66 39.51
CA ILE A 7 2.23 30.57 39.73
C ILE A 7 1.46 30.28 38.43
N PHE A 8 1.19 31.30 37.61
CA PHE A 8 0.54 31.12 36.31
C PHE A 8 1.43 30.41 35.28
N PHE A 9 2.74 30.67 35.28
CA PHE A 9 3.68 29.97 34.38
C PHE A 9 3.92 28.50 34.78
N ALA A 10 3.84 28.17 36.08
CA ALA A 10 3.96 26.80 36.54
C ALA A 10 2.71 25.95 36.24
N ALA A 11 1.52 26.56 36.26
CA ALA A 11 0.27 25.88 35.91
C ALA A 11 0.15 25.60 34.39
N LEU A 12 0.70 26.47 33.53
CA LEU A 12 0.70 26.27 32.08
C LEU A 12 1.71 25.20 31.63
N ALA A 13 2.85 25.08 32.32
CA ALA A 13 3.84 24.04 32.05
C ALA A 13 3.40 22.64 32.52
N GLY A 14 2.57 22.56 33.57
CA GLY A 14 2.01 21.30 34.06
C GLY A 14 0.94 20.67 33.14
N CYS A 15 0.18 21.49 32.42
CA CYS A 15 -0.85 21.00 31.49
C CYS A 15 -0.30 20.63 30.10
N LEU A 16 0.95 20.99 29.77
CA LEU A 16 1.57 20.68 28.47
C LEU A 16 2.41 19.38 28.48
N ALA A 17 2.48 18.69 29.63
CA ALA A 17 3.31 17.48 29.79
C ALA A 17 2.50 16.17 29.87
N LEU A 18 1.17 16.19 29.75
CA LEU A 18 0.33 14.99 29.91
C LEU A 18 -0.18 14.33 28.61
N ASP A 19 0.05 14.92 27.44
CA ASP A 19 -0.52 14.40 26.17
C ASP A 19 0.43 13.55 25.32
N ILE A 20 1.53 13.05 25.89
CA ILE A 20 2.34 11.99 25.25
C ILE A 20 2.08 10.67 26.00
N ALA A 21 0.80 10.37 26.26
CA ALA A 21 0.37 9.03 26.55
C ALA A 21 0.33 8.27 25.22
N ALA A 22 1.38 7.49 25.00
CA ALA A 22 1.57 6.59 23.89
C ALA A 22 0.25 5.91 23.47
N ALA A 23 -0.23 6.23 22.27
CA ALA A 23 -0.99 5.28 21.47
C ALA A 23 -0.02 4.18 21.03
N ALA A 24 0.39 3.33 21.97
CA ALA A 24 0.87 2.01 21.65
C ALA A 24 -0.34 1.28 21.08
N GLU A 25 -0.53 1.39 19.77
CA GLU A 25 -1.47 0.60 19.00
C GLU A 25 -1.11 -0.85 19.29
N ALA A 26 -1.85 -1.47 20.21
CA ALA A 26 -1.61 -2.86 20.59
C ALA A 26 -1.61 -3.65 19.28
N PRO A 27 -0.54 -4.43 18.99
CA PRO A 27 -0.46 -5.14 17.73
C PRO A 27 -1.70 -6.02 17.64
N VAL A 28 -2.58 -5.70 16.70
CA VAL A 28 -3.81 -6.46 16.48
C VAL A 28 -3.35 -7.85 16.10
N ALA A 29 -3.49 -8.78 17.05
CA ALA A 29 -3.04 -10.15 16.86
C ALA A 29 -3.81 -10.73 15.68
N TYR A 30 -3.06 -11.24 14.70
CA TYR A 30 -3.65 -11.83 13.51
C TYR A 30 -4.50 -13.03 13.91
N LYS A 31 -5.72 -13.07 13.40
CA LYS A 31 -6.64 -14.21 13.55
C LYS A 31 -6.73 -14.96 12.23
N LEU A 32 -6.60 -16.28 12.31
CA LEU A 32 -6.75 -17.16 11.17
C LEU A 32 -8.08 -16.91 10.47
N SER A 33 -8.02 -16.82 9.15
CA SER A 33 -9.16 -16.57 8.31
C SER A 33 -9.22 -17.59 7.16
N PRO A 34 -10.39 -17.78 6.53
CA PRO A 34 -10.49 -18.57 5.32
C PRO A 34 -9.49 -18.11 4.25
N GLY A 35 -8.83 -19.07 3.61
CA GLY A 35 -7.76 -18.85 2.62
C GLY A 35 -6.33 -18.81 3.18
N ASP A 36 -6.15 -18.84 4.51
CA ASP A 36 -4.83 -19.07 5.10
C ASP A 36 -4.40 -20.53 4.93
N THR A 37 -3.09 -20.77 4.80
CA THR A 37 -2.50 -22.11 4.78
C THR A 37 -1.79 -22.36 6.10
N VAL A 38 -2.23 -23.40 6.81
CA VAL A 38 -1.60 -23.87 8.04
C VAL A 38 -0.71 -25.05 7.72
N GLU A 39 0.48 -25.06 8.31
CA GLU A 39 1.41 -26.18 8.28
C GLU A 39 1.44 -26.83 9.66
N ILE A 40 1.15 -28.13 9.69
CA ILE A 40 1.15 -28.97 10.88
C ILE A 40 2.30 -29.96 10.76
N GLY A 41 3.25 -29.90 11.69
CA GLY A 41 4.35 -30.85 11.84
C GLY A 41 4.16 -31.71 13.09
N ILE A 42 4.60 -32.96 13.02
CA ILE A 42 4.63 -33.89 14.14
C ILE A 42 6.07 -34.36 14.34
N ALA A 43 6.72 -33.93 15.41
CA ALA A 43 8.14 -34.22 15.68
C ALA A 43 8.44 -35.72 15.82
N SER A 44 7.49 -36.52 16.33
CA SER A 44 7.64 -37.98 16.42
C SER A 44 7.71 -38.66 15.04
N ILE A 45 7.32 -37.95 13.97
CA ILE A 45 7.34 -38.43 12.59
C ILE A 45 7.94 -37.32 11.70
N ALA A 46 9.28 -37.25 11.67
CA ALA A 46 10.03 -36.16 11.03
C ALA A 46 9.69 -35.89 9.54
N GLU A 47 9.10 -36.86 8.83
CA GLU A 47 8.70 -36.73 7.42
C GLU A 47 7.21 -36.36 7.22
N ARG A 48 6.43 -36.18 8.30
CA ARG A 48 4.99 -35.83 8.23
C ARG A 48 4.77 -34.37 8.57
N THR A 49 5.05 -33.51 7.60
CA THR A 49 4.59 -32.12 7.59
C THR A 49 3.42 -31.97 6.62
N GLN A 50 2.24 -31.67 7.14
CA GLN A 50 1.02 -31.53 6.35
C GLN A 50 0.63 -30.06 6.23
N ARG A 51 0.38 -29.62 5.00
CA ARG A 51 -0.22 -28.32 4.71
C ARG A 51 -1.73 -28.48 4.50
N ALA A 52 -2.51 -27.62 5.14
CA ALA A 52 -3.96 -27.58 5.00
C ALA A 52 -4.43 -26.14 4.84
N ILE A 53 -5.33 -25.91 3.88
CA ILE A 53 -5.93 -24.61 3.64
C ILE A 53 -7.17 -24.46 4.52
N VAL A 54 -7.32 -23.30 5.17
CA VAL A 54 -8.52 -22.95 5.93
C VAL A 54 -9.67 -22.72 4.96
N GLN A 55 -10.70 -23.55 5.06
CA GLN A 55 -11.89 -23.49 4.22
C GLN A 55 -12.81 -22.32 4.58
N MET A 56 -13.84 -22.09 3.75
CA MET A 56 -14.80 -20.99 3.95
C MET A 56 -15.61 -21.12 5.25
N ASP A 57 -15.79 -22.34 5.74
CA ASP A 57 -16.42 -22.64 7.03
C ASP A 57 -15.48 -22.40 8.24
N GLY A 58 -14.23 -22.00 7.99
CA GLY A 58 -13.21 -21.81 9.01
C GLY A 58 -12.59 -23.11 9.53
N SER A 59 -12.79 -24.24 8.85
CA SER A 59 -12.18 -25.52 9.22
C SER A 59 -10.97 -25.85 8.35
N ILE A 60 -10.08 -26.70 8.87
CA ILE A 60 -9.02 -27.35 8.08
C ILE A 60 -9.34 -28.84 7.94
N ALA A 61 -9.10 -29.38 6.75
CA ALA A 61 -9.23 -30.80 6.48
C ALA A 61 -7.89 -31.51 6.71
N LEU A 62 -7.86 -32.42 7.68
CA LEU A 62 -6.71 -33.31 7.91
C LEU A 62 -7.13 -34.75 7.60
N PRO A 63 -6.45 -35.47 6.68
CA PRO A 63 -6.86 -36.81 6.23
C PRO A 63 -7.14 -37.84 7.35
N GLU A 64 -6.40 -37.77 8.47
CA GLU A 64 -6.53 -38.73 9.59
C GLU A 64 -7.41 -38.20 10.74
N PHE A 65 -7.61 -36.90 10.83
CA PHE A 65 -8.30 -36.23 11.95
C PHE A 65 -9.65 -35.61 11.55
N GLY A 66 -9.96 -35.57 10.25
CA GLY A 66 -11.18 -34.98 9.73
C GLY A 66 -11.13 -33.45 9.68
N MET A 67 -12.31 -32.84 9.83
CA MET A 67 -12.49 -31.39 9.77
C MET A 67 -12.32 -30.79 11.17
N ILE A 68 -11.38 -29.86 11.34
CA ILE A 68 -11.11 -29.21 12.62
C ILE A 68 -11.36 -27.70 12.49
N PRO A 69 -12.22 -27.09 13.32
CA PRO A 69 -12.46 -25.65 13.29
C PRO A 69 -11.23 -24.89 13.82
N VAL A 70 -10.71 -23.96 13.02
CA VAL A 70 -9.54 -23.12 13.34
C VAL A 70 -9.74 -21.63 13.01
N GLY A 71 -10.85 -21.27 12.37
CA GLY A 71 -11.19 -19.90 12.03
C GLY A 71 -11.32 -19.02 13.28
N GLY A 72 -10.75 -17.82 13.21
CA GLY A 72 -10.78 -16.85 14.30
C GLY A 72 -9.76 -17.08 15.42
N LEU A 73 -9.02 -18.21 15.40
CA LEU A 73 -7.96 -18.48 16.36
C LEU A 73 -6.72 -17.64 16.07
N THR A 74 -5.97 -17.31 17.11
CA THR A 74 -4.60 -16.81 16.98
C THR A 74 -3.62 -17.95 16.71
N PRO A 75 -2.40 -17.70 16.23
CA PRO A 75 -1.38 -18.74 16.05
C PRO A 75 -1.10 -19.54 17.33
N ALA A 76 -1.16 -18.89 18.50
CA ALA A 76 -0.97 -19.55 19.79
C ALA A 76 -2.16 -20.46 20.14
N GLU A 77 -3.38 -19.99 19.93
CA GLU A 77 -4.58 -20.81 20.16
C GLU A 77 -4.70 -21.97 19.17
N LEU A 78 -4.25 -21.77 17.93
CA LEU A 78 -4.15 -22.82 16.92
C LEU A 78 -3.22 -23.95 17.41
N GLN A 79 -2.03 -23.59 17.92
CA GLN A 79 -1.08 -24.54 18.49
C GLN A 79 -1.75 -25.35 19.61
N THR A 80 -2.32 -24.69 20.61
CA THR A 80 -3.01 -25.36 21.73
C THR A 80 -4.19 -26.23 21.25
N ARG A 81 -4.92 -25.80 20.21
CA ARG A 81 -6.03 -26.57 19.65
C ARG A 81 -5.53 -27.85 18.97
N MET A 82 -4.44 -27.77 18.21
CA MET A 82 -3.83 -28.93 17.56
C MET A 82 -3.23 -29.90 18.58
N GLU A 83 -2.58 -29.39 19.63
CA GLU A 83 -2.08 -30.17 20.77
C GLU A 83 -3.19 -30.94 21.50
N ALA A 84 -4.41 -30.42 21.54
CA ALA A 84 -5.55 -31.11 22.14
C ALA A 84 -6.17 -32.17 21.22
N VAL A 85 -6.21 -31.93 19.91
CA VAL A 85 -6.94 -32.79 18.95
C VAL A 85 -6.07 -33.93 18.43
N LEU A 86 -4.80 -33.67 18.11
CA LEU A 86 -3.93 -34.64 17.44
C LEU A 86 -3.53 -35.86 18.32
N PRO A 87 -3.30 -35.73 19.63
CA PRO A 87 -3.01 -36.89 20.49
C PRO A 87 -4.18 -37.86 20.69
N THR A 88 -5.40 -37.47 20.28
CA THR A 88 -6.61 -38.27 20.53
C THR A 88 -6.69 -39.51 19.62
N LYS A 89 -5.91 -39.55 18.53
CA LYS A 89 -5.85 -40.71 17.64
C LYS A 89 -4.47 -41.34 17.62
N ILE A 90 -4.47 -42.66 17.54
CA ILE A 90 -3.30 -43.48 17.29
C ILE A 90 -3.01 -43.43 15.79
N VAL A 91 -1.80 -43.02 15.42
CA VAL A 91 -1.36 -43.01 14.01
C VAL A 91 -0.60 -44.29 13.74
N HIS A 92 -0.99 -44.98 12.67
CA HIS A 92 -0.33 -46.18 12.18
C HIS A 92 0.63 -45.76 11.07
N GLN A 93 1.94 -45.85 11.34
CA GLN A 93 2.96 -45.63 10.30
C GLN A 93 3.42 -46.97 9.76
N ARG A 94 3.27 -47.16 8.44
CA ARG A 94 3.88 -48.30 7.74
C ARG A 94 5.32 -47.95 7.42
N LEU A 95 6.27 -48.68 8.01
CA LEU A 95 7.68 -48.53 7.71
C LEU A 95 8.04 -49.16 6.35
N PRO A 96 9.18 -48.75 5.76
CA PRO A 96 9.67 -49.33 4.50
C PRO A 96 9.93 -50.84 4.58
N ASP A 97 10.08 -51.40 5.78
CA ASP A 97 10.24 -52.84 6.05
C ASP A 97 8.92 -53.62 6.10
N GLY A 98 7.78 -52.94 5.87
CA GLY A 98 6.44 -53.53 5.88
C GLY A 98 5.81 -53.66 7.28
N ARG A 99 6.50 -53.24 8.35
CA ARG A 99 5.95 -53.26 9.72
C ARG A 99 5.08 -52.04 9.96
N GLU A 100 3.95 -52.24 10.64
CA GLU A 100 3.13 -51.15 11.14
C GLU A 100 3.58 -50.79 12.55
N GLN A 101 4.11 -49.57 12.71
CA GLN A 101 4.44 -49.03 14.02
C GLN A 101 3.29 -48.16 14.52
N MET A 102 2.85 -48.45 15.73
CA MET A 102 1.90 -47.64 16.46
C MET A 102 2.65 -46.44 17.04
N ILE A 103 2.32 -45.23 16.59
CA ILE A 103 2.93 -44.00 17.10
C ILE A 103 1.89 -43.25 17.92
N VAL A 104 2.22 -43.06 19.20
CA VAL A 104 1.44 -42.22 20.10
C VAL A 104 1.98 -40.80 19.98
N ILE A 105 1.16 -39.92 19.42
CA ILE A 105 1.49 -38.49 19.32
C ILE A 105 1.33 -37.88 20.71
N LYS A 106 2.39 -37.25 21.22
CA LYS A 106 2.31 -36.44 22.44
C LYS A 106 1.96 -35.00 22.08
N PRO A 107 1.27 -34.25 22.96
CA PRO A 107 1.03 -32.82 22.74
C PRO A 107 2.31 -32.04 22.42
N SER A 108 3.42 -32.36 23.10
CA SER A 108 4.74 -31.74 22.89
C SER A 108 5.33 -31.93 21.50
N ASP A 109 4.84 -32.91 20.75
CA ASP A 109 5.40 -33.28 19.45
C ASP A 109 4.68 -32.56 18.31
N VAL A 110 3.57 -31.85 18.60
CA VAL A 110 2.79 -31.12 17.61
C VAL A 110 3.37 -29.73 17.41
N THR A 111 3.48 -29.29 16.16
CA THR A 111 3.76 -27.88 15.81
C THR A 111 2.78 -27.44 14.73
N ALA A 112 2.10 -26.33 14.94
CA ALA A 112 1.15 -25.74 14.02
C ALA A 112 1.49 -24.28 13.80
N VAL A 113 1.83 -23.94 12.56
CA VAL A 113 2.22 -22.58 12.16
C VAL A 113 1.44 -22.16 10.93
N ILE A 114 1.25 -20.85 10.75
CA ILE A 114 0.71 -20.32 9.50
C ILE A 114 1.86 -20.30 8.49
N ALA A 115 1.78 -21.13 7.46
CA ALA A 115 2.78 -21.16 6.40
C ALA A 115 2.56 -20.03 5.39
N GLU A 116 1.30 -19.78 5.02
CA GLU A 116 0.94 -18.74 4.08
C GLU A 116 -0.30 -18.00 4.57
N TYR A 117 -0.23 -16.68 4.53
CA TYR A 117 -1.40 -15.85 4.79
C TYR A 117 -2.19 -15.65 3.50
N ARG A 118 -3.50 -15.45 3.63
CA ARG A 118 -4.34 -15.12 2.48
C ARG A 118 -3.76 -13.91 1.72
N PRO A 119 -3.64 -13.97 0.39
CA PRO A 119 -3.10 -12.88 -0.38
C PRO A 119 -4.08 -11.69 -0.39
N ILE A 120 -3.54 -10.51 -0.68
CA ILE A 120 -4.33 -9.30 -0.96
C ILE A 120 -4.30 -9.00 -2.45
N TYR A 121 -5.34 -8.31 -2.94
CA TYR A 121 -5.39 -7.86 -4.34
C TYR A 121 -5.17 -6.35 -4.39
N VAL A 122 -4.15 -5.93 -5.13
CA VAL A 122 -3.86 -4.51 -5.37
C VAL A 122 -4.21 -4.19 -6.81
N THR A 123 -5.04 -3.17 -7.01
CA THR A 123 -5.53 -2.76 -8.33
C THR A 123 -5.34 -1.25 -8.55
N GLY A 124 -5.47 -0.80 -9.80
CA GLY A 124 -5.28 0.60 -10.18
C GLY A 124 -3.88 0.91 -10.73
N ASP A 125 -3.42 2.14 -10.52
CA ASP A 125 -2.17 2.68 -11.08
C ASP A 125 -0.94 2.27 -10.26
N VAL A 126 -0.78 0.97 -10.06
CA VAL A 126 0.43 0.37 -9.50
C VAL A 126 1.26 -0.31 -10.60
N LEU A 127 2.53 -0.57 -10.32
CA LEU A 127 3.41 -1.22 -11.29
C LEU A 127 2.96 -2.66 -11.61
N THR A 128 2.67 -3.45 -10.58
CA THR A 128 2.20 -4.85 -10.70
C THR A 128 0.82 -5.03 -10.07
N PRO A 129 -0.28 -4.70 -10.80
CA PRO A 129 -1.62 -4.98 -10.32
C PRO A 129 -1.86 -6.49 -10.28
N GLY A 130 -2.62 -6.94 -9.28
CA GLY A 130 -2.98 -8.35 -9.10
C GLY A 130 -2.79 -8.83 -7.66
N GLN A 131 -2.59 -10.14 -7.53
CA GLN A 131 -2.40 -10.81 -6.25
C GLN A 131 -1.02 -10.50 -5.67
N GLN A 132 -1.00 -10.04 -4.42
CA GLN A 132 0.20 -9.70 -3.67
C GLN A 132 0.25 -10.47 -2.34
N THR A 133 1.45 -10.90 -1.95
CA THR A 133 1.66 -11.62 -0.69
C THR A 133 1.41 -10.69 0.49
N TYR A 134 0.49 -11.10 1.38
CA TYR A 134 0.24 -10.38 2.62
C TYR A 134 1.22 -10.81 3.71
N ARG A 135 1.61 -9.86 4.55
CA ARG A 135 2.37 -10.12 5.79
C ARG A 135 1.63 -9.51 6.98
N PRO A 136 1.72 -10.10 8.18
CA PRO A 136 1.15 -9.50 9.38
C PRO A 136 1.64 -8.07 9.58
N LEU A 137 0.75 -7.21 10.08
CA LEU A 137 1.01 -5.79 10.36
C LEU A 137 1.36 -4.95 9.12
N MET A 138 1.04 -5.46 7.92
CA MET A 138 1.28 -4.76 6.67
C MET A 138 0.26 -3.63 6.44
N THR A 139 0.78 -2.42 6.28
CA THR A 139 -0.02 -1.22 5.97
C THR A 139 -0.40 -1.15 4.49
N VAL A 140 -1.43 -0.38 4.17
CA VAL A 140 -1.82 -0.10 2.77
C VAL A 140 -0.66 0.48 1.96
N ARG A 141 0.14 1.38 2.57
CA ARG A 141 1.33 1.95 1.92
C ARG A 141 2.37 0.88 1.59
N GLN A 142 2.60 -0.08 2.49
CA GLN A 142 3.48 -1.21 2.21
C GLN A 142 2.92 -2.12 1.12
N ALA A 143 1.59 -2.29 1.02
CA ALA A 143 0.95 -3.04 -0.06
C ALA A 143 1.19 -2.42 -1.44
N ILE A 144 1.08 -1.10 -1.52
CA ILE A 144 1.41 -0.36 -2.75
C ILE A 144 2.91 -0.49 -3.07
N ALA A 145 3.78 -0.43 -2.06
CA ALA A 145 5.22 -0.60 -2.26
C ALA A 145 5.58 -2.01 -2.76
N VAL A 146 4.96 -3.06 -2.22
CA VAL A 146 5.12 -4.45 -2.68
C VAL A 146 4.60 -4.63 -4.11
N ALA A 147 3.53 -3.92 -4.48
CA ALA A 147 3.04 -3.84 -5.86
C ALA A 147 3.92 -2.96 -6.79
N GLY A 148 5.13 -2.59 -6.36
CA GLY A 148 6.11 -1.82 -7.13
C GLY A 148 5.89 -0.31 -7.16
N GLY A 149 5.03 0.22 -6.29
CA GLY A 149 4.73 1.65 -6.20
C GLY A 149 3.74 2.14 -7.27
N PHE A 150 3.48 3.44 -7.27
CA PHE A 150 2.61 4.06 -8.27
C PHE A 150 3.28 4.09 -9.64
N SER A 151 2.55 3.63 -10.66
CA SER A 151 3.03 3.65 -12.04
C SER A 151 2.71 5.00 -12.69
N LEU A 152 3.72 5.87 -12.75
CA LEU A 152 3.62 7.16 -13.45
C LEU A 152 3.37 6.99 -14.96
N LEU A 153 3.80 5.86 -15.52
CA LEU A 153 3.62 5.57 -16.95
C LEU A 153 2.17 5.16 -17.24
N ARG A 154 1.54 4.39 -16.35
CA ARG A 154 0.13 4.03 -16.48
C ARG A 154 -0.77 5.22 -16.18
N SER A 155 -0.44 6.05 -15.17
CA SER A 155 -1.19 7.28 -14.90
C SER A 155 -1.13 8.28 -16.06
N ARG A 156 -0.02 8.31 -16.82
CA ARG A 156 0.08 9.05 -18.08
C ARG A 156 -0.69 8.38 -19.22
N ALA A 157 -0.68 7.05 -19.31
CA ALA A 157 -1.40 6.31 -20.34
C ALA A 157 -2.93 6.32 -20.15
N SER A 158 -3.41 6.42 -18.91
CA SER A 158 -4.84 6.56 -18.59
C SER A 158 -5.35 7.99 -18.77
N GLN A 159 -4.46 8.99 -18.81
CA GLN A 159 -4.80 10.35 -19.25
C GLN A 159 -5.00 10.32 -20.77
N SER A 160 -6.25 10.10 -21.19
CA SER A 160 -6.64 10.27 -22.59
C SER A 160 -6.69 11.76 -22.91
N GLY A 161 -5.59 12.32 -23.41
CA GLY A 161 -5.51 13.71 -23.86
C GLY A 161 -4.08 14.26 -23.81
N PRO A 162 -3.80 15.38 -24.49
CA PRO A 162 -2.53 16.10 -24.33
C PRO A 162 -2.37 16.62 -22.89
N ASP A 163 -1.14 16.60 -22.36
CA ASP A 163 -0.85 17.10 -21.01
C ASP A 163 -1.24 18.58 -20.90
N PRO A 164 -2.04 18.99 -19.91
CA PRO A 164 -2.44 20.39 -19.75
C PRO A 164 -1.25 21.35 -19.60
N VAL A 165 -0.11 20.89 -19.07
CA VAL A 165 1.12 21.68 -18.97
C VAL A 165 1.72 21.91 -20.35
N ASP A 166 1.78 20.88 -21.18
CA ASP A 166 2.27 20.98 -22.55
C ASP A 166 1.34 21.86 -23.39
N LEU A 167 0.02 21.68 -23.28
CA LEU A 167 -0.97 22.54 -23.95
C LEU A 167 -0.82 24.00 -23.56
N ARG A 168 -0.60 24.30 -22.27
CA ARG A 168 -0.41 25.67 -21.82
C ARG A 168 0.88 26.27 -22.37
N ARG A 169 1.97 25.50 -22.36
CA ARG A 169 3.26 25.91 -22.93
C ARG A 169 3.13 26.20 -24.43
N ASP A 170 2.51 25.29 -25.18
CA ASP A 170 2.33 25.44 -26.63
C ASP A 170 1.45 26.64 -26.95
N TYR A 171 0.36 26.84 -26.19
CA TYR A 171 -0.51 28.00 -26.31
C TYR A 171 0.26 29.32 -26.08
N GLU A 172 1.09 29.40 -25.05
CA GLU A 172 1.92 30.59 -24.78
C GLU A 172 2.97 30.82 -25.87
N SER A 173 3.59 29.76 -26.38
CA SER A 173 4.57 29.85 -27.47
C SER A 173 3.94 30.43 -28.74
N ILE A 174 2.77 29.90 -29.14
CA ILE A 174 2.04 30.36 -30.33
C ILE A 174 1.64 31.83 -30.19
N TRP A 175 1.19 32.24 -29.00
CA TRP A 175 0.90 33.64 -28.73
C TRP A 175 2.14 34.53 -28.82
N GLY A 176 3.31 34.02 -28.40
CA GLY A 176 4.57 34.75 -28.51
C GLY A 176 4.94 35.02 -29.97
N ASP A 177 4.83 34.00 -30.81
CA ASP A 177 5.09 34.14 -32.25
C ASP A 177 4.06 35.06 -32.92
N TYR A 178 2.78 34.94 -32.56
CA TYR A 178 1.73 35.82 -33.08
C TYR A 178 1.97 37.31 -32.73
N ILE A 179 2.39 37.61 -31.50
CA ILE A 179 2.67 38.99 -31.07
C ILE A 179 3.90 39.55 -31.78
N ARG A 180 4.94 38.73 -31.98
CA ARG A 180 6.12 39.13 -32.76
C ARG A 180 5.74 39.56 -34.17
N ASP A 181 4.94 38.73 -34.86
CA ASP A 181 4.51 39.01 -36.22
C ASP A 181 3.56 40.21 -36.28
N TYR A 182 2.70 40.36 -35.27
CA TYR A 182 1.81 41.51 -35.14
C TYR A 182 2.58 42.84 -35.06
N PHE A 183 3.56 42.95 -34.16
CA PHE A 183 4.37 44.16 -34.04
C PHE A 183 5.27 44.38 -35.25
N HIS A 184 5.78 43.32 -35.86
CA HIS A 184 6.51 43.42 -37.12
C HIS A 184 5.66 44.09 -38.22
N GLY A 185 4.40 43.67 -38.36
CA GLY A 185 3.45 44.27 -39.29
C GLY A 185 3.08 45.72 -38.93
N ALA A 186 2.89 46.02 -37.64
CA ALA A 186 2.60 47.37 -37.17
C ALA A 186 3.75 48.34 -37.51
N ARG A 187 4.99 47.91 -37.28
CA ARG A 187 6.19 48.67 -37.63
C ARG A 187 6.30 48.93 -39.13
N ILE A 188 6.12 47.91 -39.98
CA ILE A 188 6.15 48.06 -41.44
C ILE A 188 5.09 49.06 -41.91
N ARG A 189 3.89 49.04 -41.31
CA ARG A 189 2.82 49.97 -41.66
C ARG A 189 3.18 51.41 -41.31
N ALA A 190 3.81 51.64 -40.17
CA ALA A 190 4.28 52.97 -39.77
C ALA A 190 5.41 53.47 -40.70
N GLU A 191 6.36 52.59 -41.06
CA GLU A 191 7.42 52.89 -42.03
C GLU A 191 6.84 53.32 -43.39
N LEU A 192 5.82 52.61 -43.89
CA LEU A 192 5.12 52.97 -45.13
C LEU A 192 4.39 54.32 -45.07
N GLN A 193 3.94 54.72 -43.88
CA GLN A 193 3.29 56.01 -43.63
C GLN A 193 4.28 57.12 -43.25
N ASN A 194 5.59 56.82 -43.27
CA ASN A 194 6.66 57.73 -42.88
C ASN A 194 6.51 58.25 -41.44
N GLN A 195 5.95 57.42 -40.55
CA GLN A 195 5.77 57.68 -39.12
C GLN A 195 6.94 57.07 -38.33
N ALA A 196 7.49 57.82 -37.37
CA ALA A 196 8.61 57.37 -36.54
C ALA A 196 8.19 56.48 -35.36
N GLU A 197 6.91 56.49 -35.00
CA GLU A 197 6.35 55.72 -33.90
C GLU A 197 5.21 54.85 -34.41
N PHE A 198 5.05 53.67 -33.79
CA PHE A 198 3.97 52.74 -34.09
C PHE A 198 3.31 52.26 -32.80
N ASP A 199 2.06 51.83 -32.92
CA ASP A 199 1.28 51.36 -31.78
C ASP A 199 1.83 50.04 -31.23
N MET A 200 2.30 50.07 -29.98
CA MET A 200 2.80 48.90 -29.24
C MET A 200 1.71 48.23 -28.40
N GLN A 201 0.43 48.53 -28.64
CA GLN A 201 -0.66 47.83 -27.99
C GLN A 201 -0.78 46.39 -28.52
N PRO A 202 -0.71 45.38 -27.62
CA PRO A 202 -0.85 43.99 -28.03
C PRO A 202 -2.29 43.68 -28.47
N PRO A 203 -2.48 42.64 -29.29
CA PRO A 203 -3.80 42.13 -29.63
C PRO A 203 -4.59 41.73 -28.37
N GLN A 204 -5.91 41.96 -28.41
CA GLN A 204 -6.80 41.69 -27.28
C GLN A 204 -6.81 40.20 -26.91
N GLY A 205 -6.80 39.91 -25.61
CA GLY A 205 -6.87 38.54 -25.08
C GLY A 205 -5.52 37.81 -25.00
N SER A 206 -4.40 38.51 -25.16
CA SER A 206 -3.07 37.92 -24.97
C SER A 206 -2.94 37.30 -23.57
N PRO A 207 -2.56 36.01 -23.47
CA PRO A 207 -2.31 35.33 -22.20
C PRO A 207 -0.90 35.63 -21.66
N LEU A 208 -0.07 36.35 -22.42
CA LEU A 208 1.32 36.64 -22.08
C LEU A 208 1.43 37.82 -21.13
N SER A 209 2.46 37.82 -20.28
CA SER A 209 2.72 38.91 -19.35
C SER A 209 3.16 40.18 -20.09
N ASN A 210 2.86 41.35 -19.52
CA ASN A 210 3.27 42.64 -20.11
C ASN A 210 4.78 42.74 -20.33
N ALA A 211 5.58 42.11 -19.47
CA ALA A 211 7.04 42.07 -19.62
C ALA A 211 7.48 41.30 -20.87
N LEU A 212 6.85 40.15 -21.15
CA LEU A 212 7.13 39.37 -22.35
C LEU A 212 6.64 40.09 -23.61
N ILE A 213 5.49 40.75 -23.54
CA ILE A 213 4.96 41.56 -24.64
C ILE A 213 5.94 42.69 -24.98
N SER A 214 6.44 43.41 -23.98
CA SER A 214 7.43 44.48 -24.21
C SER A 214 8.80 43.99 -24.70
N ALA A 215 9.14 42.73 -24.45
CA ALA A 215 10.40 42.16 -24.91
C ALA A 215 10.34 41.70 -26.39
N VAL A 216 9.13 41.52 -26.92
CA VAL A 216 8.87 41.06 -28.29
C VAL A 216 8.45 42.20 -29.22
N ALA A 217 7.95 43.32 -28.67
CA ALA A 217 7.66 44.57 -29.37
C ALA A 217 8.92 45.30 -29.84
#